data_AF-A0A6P7FGB3-F1
#
_entry.id   AF-A0A6P7FGB3-F1
#
_cell.length_a   1.000
_cell.length_b   1.000
_cell.length_c   1.000
_cell.angle_alpha   90.00
_cell.angle_beta   90.00
_cell.angle_gamma   90.00
#
_symmetry.space_group_name_H-M   'P 1'
#
loop_
_entity.id
_entity.type
_entity.pdbx_description
1 polymer ?
#
loop_
_entity_poly.entity_id
_entity_poly.type
_entity_poly.pdbx_seq_one_letter_code
_entity_poly.pdbx_strand_id
1 'polypeptide(L)'
;MDHIKNEIKKAPFVSIALDETTYVTNFYQLSIVVRYVVDGIPQERFLEFVNITGDRTAEAMFQIVCDTISKLECNSKLVAQSYDGAAVMAGQLAGLQAKVKEQFKHAIFVHCLAQRLNLILSRGMDNIKGVKVFFSTLSGLASYFSKSSKRTHALDMHVQKRFPKVAQTRWNYNGRLVQTVFQYRDSLIDFFQDVWDNKEKWDAETVTPAKG
;
A
#
# COMPACT_ATOMS: atom_id res chain seq x y z
N MET A 1 -15.24 19.31 -14.22
CA MET A 1 -15.50 18.05 -14.94
C MET A 1 -15.59 18.28 -16.45
N ASP A 2 -16.21 19.37 -16.93
CA ASP A 2 -16.43 19.61 -18.36
C ASP A 2 -15.15 19.71 -19.19
N HIS A 3 -14.08 20.28 -18.64
CA HIS A 3 -12.78 20.31 -19.31
C HIS A 3 -12.25 18.91 -19.61
N ILE A 4 -12.28 18.00 -18.63
CA ILE A 4 -11.86 16.60 -18.79
C ILE A 4 -12.74 15.89 -19.83
N LYS A 5 -14.06 16.10 -19.80
CA LYS A 5 -14.96 15.56 -20.83
C LYS A 5 -14.59 16.02 -22.23
N ASN A 6 -14.31 17.31 -22.39
CA ASN A 6 -13.94 17.88 -23.69
C ASN A 6 -12.60 17.32 -24.20
N GLU A 7 -11.63 17.08 -23.32
CA GLU A 7 -10.40 16.39 -23.68
C GLU A 7 -10.64 14.93 -24.08
N ILE A 8 -11.44 14.18 -23.29
CA ILE A 8 -11.81 12.79 -23.58
C ILE A 8 -12.59 12.67 -24.89
N LYS A 9 -13.38 13.67 -25.27
CA LYS A 9 -14.07 13.71 -26.58
C LYS A 9 -13.08 13.68 -27.74
N LYS A 10 -11.94 14.37 -27.62
CA LYS A 10 -10.84 14.39 -28.61
C LYS A 10 -9.98 13.13 -28.57
N ALA A 11 -9.85 12.50 -27.40
CA ALA A 11 -9.08 11.28 -27.26
C ALA A 11 -9.79 10.07 -27.91
N PRO A 12 -9.07 9.20 -28.63
CA PRO A 12 -9.67 7.99 -29.21
C PRO A 12 -9.97 6.94 -28.13
N PHE A 13 -9.16 6.88 -27.08
CA PHE A 13 -9.21 5.83 -26.06
C PHE A 13 -9.03 6.40 -24.65
N VAL A 14 -9.58 5.69 -23.67
CA VAL A 14 -9.49 5.99 -22.25
C VAL A 14 -9.12 4.71 -21.49
N SER A 15 -8.33 4.86 -20.44
CA SER A 15 -8.11 3.84 -19.42
C SER A 15 -8.51 4.36 -18.05
N ILE A 16 -8.98 3.46 -17.19
CA ILE A 16 -9.32 3.76 -15.80
C ILE A 16 -8.34 3.08 -14.84
N ALA A 17 -7.99 3.78 -13.78
CA ALA A 17 -7.19 3.28 -12.67
C ALA A 17 -7.95 3.48 -11.37
N LEU A 18 -7.98 2.43 -10.55
CA LEU A 18 -8.63 2.44 -9.23
C LEU A 18 -7.61 2.04 -8.16
N ASP A 19 -7.63 2.72 -7.02
CA ASP A 19 -6.82 2.35 -5.86
C ASP A 19 -7.62 2.49 -4.58
N GLU A 20 -7.64 1.43 -3.77
CA GLU A 20 -8.30 1.43 -2.47
C GLU A 20 -7.34 1.98 -1.41
N THR A 21 -7.81 2.97 -0.65
CA THR A 21 -7.08 3.49 0.50
C THR A 21 -7.92 3.42 1.76
N THR A 22 -7.27 3.04 2.87
CA THR A 22 -7.87 3.05 4.21
C THR A 22 -7.47 4.33 4.93
N TYR A 23 -8.46 5.10 5.40
CA TYR A 23 -8.23 6.25 6.26
C TYR A 23 -8.13 5.82 7.73
N VAL A 24 -7.51 6.66 8.57
CA VAL A 24 -7.15 6.40 9.98
C VAL A 24 -8.35 6.05 10.89
N THR A 25 -9.58 6.20 10.39
CA THR A 25 -10.85 5.97 11.10
C THR A 25 -11.71 4.83 10.53
N ASN A 26 -11.11 3.79 9.91
CA ASN A 26 -11.81 2.64 9.29
C ASN A 26 -12.71 2.98 8.08
N PHE A 27 -12.56 4.15 7.48
CA PHE A 27 -13.23 4.47 6.22
C PHE A 27 -12.41 3.96 5.05
N TYR A 28 -13.08 3.29 4.11
CA TYR A 28 -12.51 2.83 2.86
C TYR A 28 -12.93 3.76 1.73
N GLN A 29 -11.96 4.23 0.96
CA GLN A 29 -12.20 5.07 -0.20
C GLN A 29 -11.57 4.44 -1.43
N LEU A 30 -12.29 4.53 -2.54
CA LEU A 30 -11.81 4.18 -3.86
C LEU A 30 -11.41 5.46 -4.57
N SER A 31 -10.13 5.61 -4.90
CA SER A 31 -9.68 6.68 -5.79
C SER A 31 -9.97 6.29 -7.24
N ILE A 32 -10.42 7.26 -8.03
CA ILE A 32 -10.68 7.06 -9.45
C ILE A 32 -9.81 8.01 -10.26
N VAL A 33 -8.98 7.43 -11.12
CA VAL A 33 -8.12 8.17 -12.05
C VAL A 33 -8.42 7.69 -13.46
N VAL A 34 -8.51 8.62 -14.40
CA VAL A 34 -8.58 8.29 -15.84
C VAL A 34 -7.33 8.77 -16.54
N ARG A 35 -6.93 8.01 -17.56
CA ARG A 35 -5.82 8.35 -18.43
C ARG A 35 -6.27 8.27 -19.88
N TYR A 36 -5.85 9.25 -20.67
CA TYR A 36 -6.14 9.36 -22.08
C TYR A 36 -5.01 10.13 -22.78
N VAL A 37 -5.03 10.21 -24.10
CA VAL A 37 -3.99 10.90 -24.89
C VAL A 37 -4.64 12.00 -25.71
N VAL A 38 -4.12 13.22 -25.61
CA VAL A 38 -4.50 14.37 -26.42
C VAL A 38 -3.24 14.89 -27.09
N ASP A 39 -3.26 15.03 -28.42
CA ASP A 39 -2.13 15.53 -29.20
C ASP A 39 -0.79 14.80 -28.94
N GLY A 40 -0.87 13.48 -28.74
CA GLY A 40 0.29 12.62 -28.44
C GLY A 40 0.77 12.69 -26.99
N ILE A 41 0.18 13.53 -26.14
CA ILE A 41 0.57 13.72 -24.74
C ILE A 41 -0.37 12.94 -23.82
N PRO A 42 0.13 12.01 -23.00
CA PRO A 42 -0.66 11.35 -21.97
C PRO A 42 -1.15 12.36 -20.93
N GLN A 43 -2.45 12.33 -20.67
CA GLN A 43 -3.11 13.09 -19.62
C GLN A 43 -3.61 12.11 -18.57
N GLU A 44 -3.26 12.35 -17.31
CA GLU A 44 -3.80 11.64 -16.15
C GLU A 44 -4.63 12.63 -15.33
N ARG A 45 -5.84 12.22 -14.95
CA ARG A 45 -6.78 13.04 -14.20
C ARG A 45 -7.39 12.25 -13.06
N PHE A 46 -7.12 12.70 -11.84
CA PHE A 46 -7.90 12.30 -10.68
C PHE A 46 -9.32 12.88 -10.81
N LEU A 47 -10.33 12.04 -10.57
CA LEU A 47 -11.73 12.44 -10.66
C LEU A 47 -12.30 12.70 -9.28
N GLU A 48 -12.32 11.67 -8.44
CA GLU A 48 -12.91 11.73 -7.10
C GLU A 48 -12.47 10.56 -6.22
N PHE A 49 -12.72 10.70 -4.92
CA PHE A 49 -12.73 9.60 -3.96
C PHE A 49 -14.16 9.19 -3.71
N VAL A 50 -14.47 7.91 -3.92
CA VAL A 50 -15.78 7.34 -3.61
C VAL A 50 -15.68 6.59 -2.29
N ASN A 51 -16.59 6.89 -1.36
CA ASN A 51 -16.68 6.14 -0.11
C ASN A 51 -17.28 4.76 -0.39
N ILE A 52 -16.51 3.71 -0.13
CA ILE A 52 -16.90 2.31 -0.31
C ILE A 52 -16.95 1.55 1.03
N THR A 53 -17.03 2.27 2.15
CA THR A 53 -17.01 1.67 3.50
C THR A 53 -18.18 0.70 3.70
N GLY A 54 -19.35 0.99 3.13
CA GLY A 54 -20.55 0.17 3.28
C GLY A 54 -20.59 -1.06 2.36
N ASP A 55 -19.91 -1.02 1.21
CA ASP A 55 -19.91 -2.12 0.25
C ASP A 55 -18.61 -2.11 -0.57
N ARG A 56 -17.82 -3.19 -0.41
CA ARG A 56 -16.54 -3.42 -1.09
C ARG A 56 -16.61 -4.62 -2.01
N THR A 57 -17.79 -5.00 -2.47
CA THR A 57 -17.95 -6.10 -3.41
C THR A 57 -17.52 -5.70 -4.81
N ALA A 58 -17.20 -6.69 -5.65
CA ALA A 58 -16.89 -6.47 -7.05
C ALA A 58 -18.05 -5.81 -7.81
N GLU A 59 -19.30 -6.07 -7.38
CA GLU A 59 -20.51 -5.50 -7.99
C GLU A 59 -20.63 -4.01 -7.69
N ALA A 60 -20.47 -3.58 -6.44
CA ALA A 60 -20.49 -2.17 -6.08
C ALA A 60 -19.40 -1.37 -6.81
N MET A 61 -18.19 -1.92 -6.88
CA MET A 61 -17.10 -1.28 -7.63
C MET A 61 -17.36 -1.27 -9.14
N PHE A 62 -17.99 -2.30 -9.69
CA PHE A 62 -18.38 -2.34 -11.09
C PHE A 62 -19.40 -1.24 -11.42
N GLN A 63 -20.40 -1.04 -10.57
CA GLN A 63 -21.37 0.04 -10.74
C GLN A 63 -20.68 1.41 -10.74
N ILE A 64 -19.74 1.64 -9.82
CA ILE A 64 -18.94 2.86 -9.77
C ILE A 64 -18.17 3.08 -11.09
N VAL A 65 -17.59 2.03 -11.69
CA VAL A 65 -16.93 2.12 -12.99
C VAL A 65 -17.94 2.48 -14.09
N CYS A 66 -19.08 1.80 -14.16
CA CYS A 66 -20.12 2.08 -15.16
C CYS A 66 -20.64 3.52 -15.06
N ASP A 67 -20.89 4.00 -13.85
CA ASP A 67 -21.36 5.35 -13.58
C ASP A 67 -20.30 6.38 -13.98
N THR A 68 -19.02 6.12 -13.67
CA THR A 68 -17.90 6.99 -14.05
C THR A 68 -17.78 7.10 -15.57
N ILE A 69 -17.77 5.96 -16.27
CA ILE A 69 -17.62 5.92 -17.73
C ILE A 69 -18.83 6.56 -18.43
N SER A 70 -20.03 6.34 -17.90
CA SER A 70 -21.26 6.99 -18.38
C SER A 70 -21.23 8.49 -18.16
N LYS A 71 -20.84 8.95 -16.96
CA LYS A 71 -20.66 10.36 -16.60
C LYS A 71 -19.65 11.06 -17.52
N LEU A 72 -18.62 10.36 -17.98
CA LEU A 72 -17.60 10.86 -18.91
C LEU A 72 -18.00 10.72 -20.39
N GLU A 73 -19.14 10.12 -20.70
CA GLU A 73 -19.63 9.89 -22.07
C GLU A 73 -18.63 9.10 -22.95
N CYS A 74 -17.94 8.11 -22.36
CA CYS A 74 -16.83 7.41 -23.02
C CYS A 74 -16.96 5.88 -23.07
N ASN A 75 -18.18 5.35 -23.00
CA ASN A 75 -18.48 3.91 -22.98
C ASN A 75 -17.76 3.08 -24.07
N SER A 76 -17.68 3.58 -25.29
CA SER A 76 -17.03 2.88 -26.41
C SER A 76 -15.51 3.05 -26.46
N LYS A 77 -14.93 3.87 -25.58
CA LYS A 77 -13.51 4.26 -25.60
C LYS A 77 -12.66 3.57 -24.54
N LEU A 78 -13.26 2.82 -23.60
CA LEU A 78 -12.53 2.17 -22.51
C LEU A 78 -11.71 0.97 -23.04
N VAL A 79 -10.38 1.09 -22.98
CA VAL A 79 -9.45 0.06 -23.48
C VAL A 79 -8.57 -0.57 -22.42
N ALA A 80 -8.48 0.03 -21.22
CA ALA A 80 -7.76 -0.57 -20.11
C ALA A 80 -8.38 -0.23 -18.77
N GLN A 81 -8.23 -1.16 -17.84
CA GLN A 81 -8.65 -1.07 -16.45
C GLN A 81 -7.47 -1.53 -15.58
N SER A 82 -7.11 -0.75 -14.57
CA SER A 82 -5.90 -1.00 -13.78
C SER A 82 -6.13 -0.78 -12.29
N TYR A 83 -5.78 -1.79 -11.49
CA TYR A 83 -5.94 -1.76 -10.04
C TYR A 83 -5.19 -2.95 -9.43
N ASP A 84 -5.31 -3.09 -8.11
CA ASP A 84 -4.63 -4.10 -7.34
C ASP A 84 -5.13 -5.54 -7.64
N GLY A 85 -4.33 -6.52 -7.25
CA GLY A 85 -4.53 -7.95 -7.38
C GLY A 85 -5.38 -8.58 -6.29
N ALA A 86 -6.10 -7.80 -5.47
CA ALA A 86 -7.02 -8.36 -4.49
C ALA A 86 -8.06 -9.24 -5.20
N ALA A 87 -8.49 -10.33 -4.57
CA ALA A 87 -9.40 -11.31 -5.21
C ALA A 87 -10.71 -10.69 -5.71
N VAL A 88 -11.23 -9.71 -4.97
CA VAL A 88 -12.43 -8.93 -5.36
C VAL A 88 -12.20 -8.12 -6.64
N MET A 89 -10.99 -7.60 -6.82
CA MET A 89 -10.61 -6.77 -7.96
C MET A 89 -10.19 -7.63 -9.16
N ALA A 90 -9.16 -8.44 -8.97
CA ALA A 90 -8.48 -9.20 -10.02
C ALA A 90 -9.02 -10.63 -10.21
N GLY A 91 -10.12 -11.03 -9.55
CA GLY A 91 -10.74 -12.33 -9.74
C GLY A 91 -11.20 -12.55 -11.18
N GLN A 92 -10.86 -13.70 -11.78
CA GLN A 92 -11.15 -13.99 -13.20
C GLN A 92 -12.61 -14.35 -13.48
N LEU A 93 -13.38 -14.79 -12.47
CA LEU A 93 -14.77 -15.23 -12.64
C LEU A 93 -15.78 -14.22 -12.10
N ALA A 94 -15.58 -13.77 -10.85
CA ALA A 94 -16.50 -12.89 -10.15
C ALA A 94 -15.86 -11.56 -9.68
N GLY A 95 -14.60 -11.32 -10.07
CA GLY A 95 -13.91 -10.08 -9.72
C GLY A 95 -14.33 -8.91 -10.60
N LEU A 96 -13.98 -7.70 -10.17
CA LEU A 96 -14.21 -6.47 -10.91
C LEU A 96 -13.68 -6.59 -12.36
N GLN A 97 -12.52 -7.21 -12.55
CA GLN A 97 -11.91 -7.32 -13.88
C GLN A 97 -12.76 -8.10 -14.87
N ALA A 98 -13.40 -9.17 -14.40
CA ALA A 98 -14.23 -10.02 -15.22
C ALA A 98 -15.49 -9.25 -15.64
N LYS A 99 -16.12 -8.56 -14.68
CA LYS A 99 -17.33 -7.76 -14.90
C LYS A 99 -17.10 -6.59 -15.86
N VAL A 100 -16.03 -5.81 -15.64
CA VAL A 100 -15.68 -4.71 -16.54
C VAL A 100 -15.29 -5.23 -17.92
N LYS A 101 -14.58 -6.36 -18.02
CA LYS A 101 -14.23 -6.97 -19.31
C LYS A 101 -15.46 -7.50 -20.05
N GLU A 102 -16.46 -7.98 -19.32
CA GLU A 102 -17.72 -8.45 -19.86
C GLU A 102 -18.53 -7.29 -20.49
N GLN A 103 -18.63 -6.17 -19.79
CA GLN A 103 -19.34 -4.97 -20.26
C GLN A 103 -18.55 -4.21 -21.35
N PHE A 104 -17.27 -4.00 -21.12
CA PHE A 104 -16.36 -3.26 -21.99
C PHE A 104 -15.34 -4.23 -22.59
N LYS A 105 -15.73 -4.91 -23.69
CA LYS A 105 -14.95 -6.01 -24.28
C LYS A 105 -13.49 -5.67 -24.59
N HIS A 106 -13.19 -4.41 -24.88
CA HIS A 106 -11.82 -3.95 -25.17
C HIS A 106 -11.02 -3.56 -23.93
N ALA A 107 -11.63 -3.44 -22.75
CA ALA A 107 -10.97 -3.00 -21.51
C ALA A 107 -10.07 -4.10 -20.91
N ILE A 108 -8.79 -4.12 -21.29
CA ILE A 108 -7.81 -5.09 -20.80
C ILE A 108 -7.46 -4.79 -19.34
N PHE A 109 -7.43 -5.84 -18.51
CA PHE A 109 -6.97 -5.72 -17.13
C PHE A 109 -5.44 -5.64 -17.04
N VAL A 110 -4.97 -4.60 -16.35
CA VAL A 110 -3.56 -4.36 -16.04
C VAL A 110 -3.39 -4.38 -14.53
N HIS A 111 -2.84 -5.48 -14.02
CA HIS A 111 -2.52 -5.61 -12.60
C HIS A 111 -1.44 -4.61 -12.19
N CYS A 112 -1.71 -3.83 -11.14
CA CYS A 112 -0.80 -2.87 -10.53
C CYS A 112 0.63 -3.42 -10.38
N LEU A 113 1.58 -2.85 -11.14
CA LEU A 113 2.98 -3.27 -11.12
C LEU A 113 3.63 -3.06 -9.76
N ALA A 114 3.26 -2.01 -9.04
CA ALA A 114 3.80 -1.72 -7.70
C ALA A 114 3.47 -2.85 -6.72
N GLN A 115 2.23 -3.33 -6.72
CA GLN A 115 1.83 -4.44 -5.87
C GLN A 115 2.44 -5.76 -6.34
N ARG A 116 2.49 -6.03 -7.66
CA ARG A 116 3.15 -7.23 -8.19
C ARG A 116 4.62 -7.29 -7.78
N LEU A 117 5.34 -6.18 -7.91
CA LEU A 117 6.73 -6.08 -7.49
C LEU A 117 6.87 -6.36 -5.99
N ASN A 118 6.00 -5.77 -5.17
CA ASN A 118 5.98 -6.02 -3.72
C ASN A 118 5.75 -7.51 -3.40
N LEU A 119 4.84 -8.18 -4.09
CA LEU A 119 4.58 -9.62 -3.91
C LEU A 119 5.78 -10.48 -4.29
N ILE A 120 6.44 -10.16 -5.40
CA ILE A 120 7.65 -10.88 -5.85
C ILE A 120 8.76 -10.72 -4.82
N LEU A 121 9.00 -9.50 -4.34
CA LEU A 121 10.02 -9.23 -3.33
C LEU A 121 9.72 -9.94 -2.02
N SER A 122 8.48 -9.86 -1.52
CA SER A 122 8.06 -10.57 -0.30
C SER A 122 8.29 -12.07 -0.40
N ARG A 123 7.87 -12.70 -1.51
CA ARG A 123 8.12 -14.13 -1.75
C ARG A 123 9.61 -14.45 -1.87
N GLY A 124 10.38 -13.60 -2.54
CA GLY A 124 11.84 -13.75 -2.63
C GLY A 124 12.50 -13.72 -1.26
N MET A 125 12.11 -12.79 -0.39
CA MET A 125 12.61 -12.69 0.99
C MET A 125 12.25 -13.94 1.81
N ASP A 126 11.03 -14.45 1.67
CA ASP A 126 10.57 -15.64 2.41
C ASP A 126 11.28 -16.93 1.99
N ASN A 127 11.72 -17.02 0.74
CA ASN A 127 12.44 -18.18 0.20
C ASN A 127 13.92 -18.21 0.55
N ILE A 128 14.51 -17.08 0.97
CA ILE A 128 15.93 -17.00 1.36
C ILE A 128 16.02 -16.96 2.88
N LYS A 129 16.38 -18.07 3.50
CA LYS A 129 16.42 -18.23 4.98
C LYS A 129 17.15 -17.08 5.68
N GLY A 130 18.33 -16.69 5.20
CA GLY A 130 19.11 -15.60 5.80
C GLY A 130 18.38 -14.25 5.74
N VAL A 131 17.74 -13.94 4.63
CA VAL A 131 16.96 -12.71 4.43
C VAL A 131 15.70 -12.72 5.31
N LYS A 132 15.02 -13.87 5.40
CA LYS A 132 13.86 -14.05 6.27
C LYS A 132 14.21 -13.83 7.75
N VAL A 133 15.31 -14.41 8.23
CA VAL A 133 15.80 -14.20 9.60
C VAL A 133 16.13 -12.73 9.82
N PHE A 134 16.88 -12.11 8.90
CA PHE A 134 17.24 -10.69 8.97
C PHE A 134 16.02 -9.77 9.13
N PHE A 135 15.01 -9.89 8.25
CA PHE A 135 13.81 -9.05 8.34
C PHE A 135 12.91 -9.39 9.53
N SER A 136 12.94 -10.64 9.99
CA SER A 136 12.24 -11.07 11.21
C SER A 136 12.87 -10.43 12.45
N THR A 137 14.21 -10.38 12.53
CA THR A 137 14.95 -9.71 13.60
C THR A 137 14.67 -8.21 13.60
N LEU A 138 14.74 -7.54 12.44
CA LEU A 138 14.44 -6.10 12.35
C LEU A 138 12.99 -5.78 12.77
N SER A 139 12.04 -6.60 12.35
CA SER A 139 10.63 -6.43 12.74
C SER A 139 10.42 -6.71 14.23
N GLY A 140 11.14 -7.69 14.79
CA GLY A 140 11.18 -7.97 16.22
C GLY A 140 11.69 -6.77 17.02
N LEU A 141 12.75 -6.09 16.53
CA LEU A 141 13.30 -4.89 17.14
C LEU A 141 12.26 -3.75 17.19
N ALA A 142 11.59 -3.48 16.07
CA ALA A 142 10.52 -2.49 16.04
C ALA A 142 9.36 -2.85 16.99
N SER A 143 8.98 -4.13 17.03
CA SER A 143 7.93 -4.65 17.91
C SER A 143 8.29 -4.57 19.40
N TYR A 144 9.56 -4.79 19.74
CA TYR A 144 10.09 -4.65 21.09
C TYR A 144 9.79 -3.26 21.62
N PHE A 145 10.18 -2.19 20.91
CA PHE A 145 9.91 -0.83 21.36
C PHE A 145 8.42 -0.49 21.38
N SER A 146 7.66 -0.85 20.33
CA SER A 146 6.25 -0.45 20.21
C SER A 146 5.32 -1.05 21.28
N LYS A 147 5.71 -2.17 21.90
CA LYS A 147 4.91 -2.89 22.90
C LYS A 147 5.01 -2.31 24.32
N SER A 148 5.87 -1.34 24.57
CA SER A 148 5.98 -0.69 25.89
C SER A 148 6.18 0.81 25.74
N SER A 149 5.34 1.58 26.43
CA SER A 149 5.49 3.03 26.52
C SER A 149 6.82 3.42 27.17
N LYS A 150 7.28 2.66 28.17
CA LYS A 150 8.59 2.86 28.82
C LYS A 150 9.75 2.64 27.84
N ARG A 151 9.71 1.56 27.05
CA ARG A 151 10.74 1.30 26.01
C ARG A 151 10.69 2.34 24.90
N THR A 152 9.50 2.75 24.48
CA THR A 152 9.33 3.81 23.47
C THR A 152 9.89 5.14 23.97
N HIS A 153 9.62 5.50 25.22
CA HIS A 153 10.17 6.72 25.82
C HIS A 153 11.69 6.68 25.91
N ALA A 154 12.27 5.56 26.32
CA ALA A 154 13.73 5.43 26.36
C ALA A 154 14.36 5.42 24.97
N LEU A 155 13.70 4.86 23.96
CA LEU A 155 14.12 5.00 22.57
C LEU A 155 14.16 6.48 22.14
N ASP A 156 13.17 7.28 22.53
CA ASP A 156 13.16 8.72 22.25
C ASP A 156 14.31 9.45 22.97
N MET A 157 14.65 9.05 24.19
CA MET A 157 15.71 9.67 24.97
C MET A 157 17.11 9.29 24.48
N HIS A 158 17.35 8.03 24.16
CA HIS A 158 18.67 7.50 23.81
C HIS A 158 18.98 7.57 22.30
N VAL A 159 17.98 7.27 21.47
CA VAL A 159 18.16 7.12 20.01
C VAL A 159 17.57 8.31 19.26
N GLN A 160 16.63 9.05 19.87
CA GLN A 160 15.93 10.22 19.28
C GLN A 160 15.26 9.92 17.92
N LYS A 161 15.11 8.63 17.59
CA LYS A 161 14.50 8.17 16.35
C LYS A 161 13.63 6.96 16.60
N ARG A 162 12.33 7.13 16.35
CA ARG A 162 11.37 6.03 16.37
C ARG A 162 11.46 5.19 15.10
N PHE A 163 11.23 3.90 15.25
CA PHE A 163 11.04 2.97 14.16
C PHE A 163 9.83 3.36 13.29
N PRO A 164 9.88 3.10 11.97
CA PRO A 164 8.72 3.33 11.12
C PRO A 164 7.53 2.50 11.62
N LYS A 165 6.33 3.09 11.59
CA LYS A 165 5.10 2.33 11.87
C LYS A 165 4.92 1.24 10.82
N VAL A 166 4.58 0.03 11.28
CA VAL A 166 4.33 -1.13 10.42
C VAL A 166 3.24 -0.79 9.41
N ALA A 167 3.59 -0.85 8.13
CA ALA A 167 2.64 -0.76 7.03
C ALA A 167 2.99 -1.89 6.05
N GLN A 168 2.50 -3.10 6.35
CA GLN A 168 2.78 -4.32 5.57
C GLN A 168 2.46 -4.16 4.07
N THR A 169 1.53 -3.27 3.71
CA THR A 169 1.13 -3.00 2.33
C THR A 169 2.00 -1.96 1.61
N ARG A 170 2.97 -1.33 2.28
CA ARG A 170 3.79 -0.27 1.68
C ARG A 170 5.26 -0.67 1.64
N TRP A 171 5.78 -0.89 0.43
CA TRP A 171 7.20 -1.10 0.06
C TRP A 171 8.19 -0.33 0.95
N ASN A 172 7.87 0.93 1.25
CA ASN A 172 8.74 1.81 2.01
C ASN A 172 8.98 1.37 3.47
N TYR A 173 8.24 0.40 4.01
CA TYR A 173 8.42 -0.05 5.40
C TYR A 173 9.77 -0.73 5.60
N ASN A 174 10.09 -1.77 4.81
CA ASN A 174 11.32 -2.55 4.97
C ASN A 174 12.57 -1.71 4.70
N GLY A 175 12.56 -0.88 3.64
CA GLY A 175 13.68 0.01 3.34
C GLY A 175 13.94 1.03 4.45
N ARG A 176 12.88 1.68 4.97
CA ARG A 176 13.00 2.63 6.09
C ARG A 176 13.44 1.94 7.37
N LEU A 177 12.98 0.70 7.61
CA LEU A 177 13.37 -0.06 8.79
C LEU A 177 14.87 -0.39 8.77
N VAL A 178 15.37 -0.89 7.64
CA VAL A 178 16.81 -1.15 7.45
C VAL A 178 17.61 0.14 7.59
N GLN A 179 17.15 1.23 6.98
CA GLN A 179 17.83 2.52 7.05
C GLN A 179 17.89 3.07 8.49
N THR A 180 16.79 2.99 9.25
CA THR A 180 16.77 3.40 10.66
C THR A 180 17.74 2.57 11.48
N VAL A 181 17.74 1.24 11.35
CA VAL A 181 18.69 0.42 12.11
C VAL A 181 20.13 0.71 11.72
N PHE A 182 20.42 0.85 10.42
CA PHE A 182 21.77 1.13 9.95
C PHE A 182 22.31 2.49 10.43
N GLN A 183 21.49 3.53 10.32
CA GLN A 183 21.86 4.90 10.71
C GLN A 183 22.06 5.05 12.21
N TYR A 184 21.24 4.37 13.02
CA TYR A 184 21.20 4.52 14.48
C TYR A 184 21.76 3.30 15.22
N ARG A 185 22.53 2.44 14.54
CA ARG A 185 23.03 1.16 15.08
C ARG A 185 23.85 1.35 16.36
N ASP A 186 24.70 2.37 16.41
CA ASP A 186 25.60 2.60 17.53
C ASP A 186 24.78 3.02 18.77
N SER A 187 23.85 3.97 18.62
CA SER A 187 22.92 4.37 19.69
C SER A 187 21.97 3.25 20.14
N LEU A 188 21.57 2.35 19.23
CA LEU A 188 20.77 1.18 19.57
C LEU A 188 21.60 0.17 20.39
N ILE A 189 22.87 -0.04 20.04
CA ILE A 189 23.79 -0.89 20.80
C ILE A 189 23.98 -0.31 22.21
N ASP A 190 24.24 0.99 22.31
CA ASP A 190 24.39 1.69 23.59
C ASP A 190 23.14 1.55 24.47
N PHE A 191 21.95 1.67 23.87
CA PHE A 191 20.69 1.46 24.59
C PHE A 191 20.59 0.04 25.16
N PHE A 192 20.86 -1.01 24.36
CA PHE A 192 20.77 -2.38 24.85
C PHE A 192 21.84 -2.70 25.89
N GLN A 193 23.02 -2.10 25.78
CA GLN A 193 24.08 -2.18 26.79
C GLN A 193 23.63 -1.54 28.10
N ASP A 194 23.01 -0.36 28.07
CA ASP A 194 22.46 0.30 29.27
C ASP A 194 21.38 -0.53 29.95
N VAL A 195 20.47 -1.14 29.16
CA VAL A 195 19.45 -2.07 29.68
C VAL A 195 20.10 -3.28 30.38
N TRP A 196 21.23 -3.76 29.86
CA TRP A 196 21.96 -4.89 30.43
C TRP A 196 22.77 -4.53 31.69
N ASP A 197 23.37 -3.35 31.72
CA ASP A 197 24.18 -2.90 32.85
C ASP A 197 23.31 -2.43 34.01
N ASN A 198 22.07 -1.99 33.73
CA ASN A 198 21.11 -1.50 34.72
C ASN A 198 19.82 -2.33 34.78
N LYS A 199 19.93 -3.67 34.80
CA LYS A 199 18.77 -4.58 34.72
C LYS A 199 17.72 -4.32 35.80
N GLU A 200 18.14 -3.88 36.98
CA GLU A 200 17.28 -3.54 38.10
C GLU A 200 16.33 -2.37 37.82
N LYS A 201 16.65 -1.51 36.84
CA LYS A 201 15.78 -0.40 36.42
C LYS A 201 14.69 -0.85 35.44
N TRP A 202 14.76 -2.09 34.95
CA TRP A 202 13.92 -2.61 33.87
C TRP A 202 13.15 -3.85 34.30
N ASP A 203 11.93 -4.01 33.79
CA ASP A 203 11.13 -5.21 34.03
C ASP A 203 11.70 -6.42 33.27
N ALA A 204 11.38 -7.62 33.73
CA ALA A 204 11.85 -8.87 33.12
C ALA A 204 11.42 -9.02 31.65
N GLU A 205 10.28 -8.44 31.26
CA GLU A 205 9.77 -8.44 29.88
C GLU A 205 10.57 -7.50 28.95
N THR A 206 11.33 -6.56 29.52
CA THR A 206 12.25 -5.68 28.81
C THR A 206 13.65 -6.28 28.73
N VAL A 207 14.14 -6.87 29.83
CA VAL A 207 15.49 -7.43 29.92
C VAL A 207 15.61 -8.76 29.18
N THR A 208 14.60 -9.63 29.24
CA THR A 208 14.69 -10.98 28.66
C THR A 208 14.81 -10.97 27.12
N PRO A 209 14.01 -10.18 26.37
CA PRO A 209 14.14 -10.12 24.92
C PRO A 209 15.33 -9.27 24.45
N ALA A 210 15.96 -8.48 25.33
CA ALA A 210 17.14 -7.67 25.00
C ALA A 210 18.43 -8.49 24.91
N LYS A 211 18.42 -9.78 25.33
CA LYS A 211 19.62 -10.65 25.36
C LYS A 211 20.09 -11.14 23.98
N GLY A 212 19.29 -10.97 22.93
CA GLY A 212 19.53 -11.51 21.60
C GLY A 212 18.86 -12.86 21.36
#